data_AF-A0AAV0WTT5-F1
#
_entry.id   AF-A0AAV0WTT5-F1
#
_cell.length_a   1.000
_cell.length_b   1.000
_cell.length_c   1.000
_cell.angle_alpha   90.00
_cell.angle_beta   90.00
_cell.angle_gamma   90.00
#
_symmetry.space_group_name_H-M   'P 1'
#
loop_
_entity.id
_entity.type
_entity.pdbx_description
1 polymer ?
#
loop_
_entity_poly.entity_id
_entity_poly.type
_entity_poly.pdbx_seq_one_letter_code
_entity_poly.pdbx_strand_id
1 'polypeptide(L)'
;MYFPVLAGYNPKNSEEYASLILILTNEFETRFQDFLKNSQLFAIFATLFSDDITAVETKFQMECIELQSDIQLKEKFNQSFLLDFYKLYLPKETYPVLHDHALFMFSLFGSTYICEQLFSRMKNTKSKNRSTISDKHLKSCLRISTTSIDPHIDSLLPQKKQFQISH
;
A
#
# COMPACT_ATOMS: atom_id res chain seq x y z
N MET A 1 22.41 -39.29 4.86
CA MET A 1 21.16 -38.56 4.55
C MET A 1 20.34 -38.45 5.83
N TYR A 2 19.92 -37.24 6.21
CA TYR A 2 19.48 -36.90 7.58
C TYR A 2 17.98 -37.15 7.87
N PHE A 3 17.21 -37.74 6.93
CA PHE A 3 15.78 -38.01 7.11
C PHE A 3 15.37 -39.36 6.49
N PRO A 4 15.54 -40.49 7.20
CA PRO A 4 15.20 -41.82 6.69
C PRO A 4 13.69 -42.06 6.47
N VAL A 5 12.82 -41.29 7.14
CA VAL A 5 11.35 -41.39 6.98
C VAL A 5 10.87 -40.79 5.66
N LEU A 6 11.52 -39.72 5.18
CA LEU A 6 11.23 -39.11 3.88
C LEU A 6 11.69 -39.99 2.71
N ALA A 7 12.77 -40.78 2.90
CA ALA A 7 13.31 -41.65 1.87
C ALA A 7 12.38 -42.82 1.49
N GLY A 8 11.47 -43.23 2.39
CA GLY A 8 10.46 -44.27 2.15
C GLY A 8 9.06 -43.75 1.86
N TYR A 9 8.86 -42.43 1.87
CA TYR A 9 7.54 -41.83 1.65
C TYR A 9 7.29 -41.64 0.15
N ASN A 10 6.29 -42.34 -0.37
CA ASN A 10 5.83 -42.14 -1.74
C ASN A 10 4.68 -41.12 -1.72
N PRO A 11 4.86 -39.89 -2.25
CA PRO A 11 3.88 -38.83 -2.10
C PRO A 11 2.61 -39.17 -2.87
N LYS A 12 1.55 -39.50 -2.13
CA LYS A 12 0.19 -39.63 -2.67
C LYS A 12 -0.30 -38.22 -3.05
N ASN A 13 -0.89 -38.09 -4.24
CA ASN A 13 -1.43 -36.85 -4.81
C ASN A 13 -0.37 -35.77 -5.16
N SER A 14 0.90 -36.15 -5.34
CA SER A 14 1.95 -35.21 -5.78
C SER A 14 1.60 -34.48 -7.09
N GLU A 15 0.98 -35.18 -8.03
CA GLU A 15 0.49 -34.60 -9.30
C GLU A 15 -0.64 -33.59 -9.09
N GLU A 16 -1.56 -33.85 -8.15
CA GLU A 16 -2.65 -32.93 -7.80
C GLU A 16 -2.09 -31.64 -7.18
N TYR A 17 -1.16 -31.75 -6.22
CA TYR A 17 -0.50 -30.58 -5.65
C TYR A 17 0.34 -29.82 -6.67
N ALA A 18 1.04 -30.51 -7.58
CA ALA A 18 1.76 -29.87 -8.67
C ALA A 18 0.81 -29.07 -9.58
N SER A 19 -0.37 -29.63 -9.88
CA SER A 19 -1.40 -28.93 -10.65
C SER A 19 -1.94 -27.69 -9.93
N LEU A 20 -2.17 -27.77 -8.62
CA LEU A 20 -2.62 -26.64 -7.80
C LEU A 20 -1.56 -25.54 -7.70
N ILE A 21 -0.29 -25.91 -7.55
CA ILE A 21 0.83 -24.95 -7.55
C ILE A 21 0.90 -24.25 -8.91
N LEU A 22 0.77 -24.97 -10.01
CA LEU A 22 0.80 -24.38 -11.35
C LEU A 22 -0.35 -23.38 -11.56
N ILE A 23 -1.56 -23.73 -11.15
CA ILE A 23 -2.72 -22.82 -11.19
C ILE A 23 -2.42 -21.58 -10.34
N LEU A 24 -1.93 -21.76 -9.12
CA LEU A 24 -1.61 -20.65 -8.22
C LEU A 24 -0.54 -19.73 -8.82
N THR A 25 0.52 -20.29 -9.41
CA THR A 25 1.55 -19.52 -10.10
C THR A 25 0.96 -18.71 -11.25
N ASN A 26 0.10 -19.31 -12.07
CA ASN A 26 -0.55 -18.60 -13.18
C ASN A 26 -1.48 -17.48 -12.71
N GLU A 27 -2.24 -17.72 -11.64
CA GLU A 27 -3.11 -16.70 -11.03
C GLU A 27 -2.30 -15.55 -10.44
N PHE A 28 -1.17 -15.82 -9.77
CA PHE A 28 -0.26 -14.78 -9.29
C PHE A 28 0.30 -13.96 -10.45
N GLU A 29 0.84 -14.63 -11.46
CA GLU A 29 1.41 -13.98 -12.63
C GLU A 29 0.37 -13.08 -13.30
N THR A 30 -0.84 -13.60 -13.52
CA THR A 30 -1.95 -12.85 -14.14
C THR A 30 -2.39 -11.66 -13.28
N ARG A 31 -2.54 -11.87 -11.96
CA ARG A 31 -3.05 -10.85 -11.03
C ARG A 31 -2.08 -9.70 -10.84
N PHE A 32 -0.77 -9.95 -10.90
CA PHE A 32 0.28 -8.96 -10.66
C PHE A 32 0.99 -8.51 -11.96
N GLN A 33 0.42 -8.80 -13.14
CA GLN A 33 0.95 -8.33 -14.43
C GLN A 33 1.14 -6.80 -14.49
N ASP A 34 0.30 -6.05 -13.79
CA ASP A 34 0.39 -4.60 -13.69
C ASP A 34 1.66 -4.14 -12.95
N PHE A 35 2.16 -4.90 -11.97
CA PHE A 35 3.44 -4.61 -11.33
C PHE A 35 4.61 -4.75 -12.32
N LEU A 36 4.56 -5.75 -13.20
CA LEU A 36 5.58 -5.95 -14.23
C LEU A 36 5.54 -4.83 -15.27
N LYS A 37 4.35 -4.42 -15.71
CA LYS A 37 4.15 -3.29 -16.63
C LYS A 37 4.67 -1.97 -16.06
N ASN A 38 4.56 -1.78 -14.75
CA ASN A 38 5.00 -0.58 -14.06
C ASN A 38 6.36 -0.76 -13.35
N SER A 39 7.12 -1.80 -13.69
CA SER A 39 8.40 -2.15 -13.06
C SER A 39 9.37 -0.98 -12.97
N GLN A 40 9.48 -0.16 -14.02
CA GLN A 40 10.33 1.02 -14.04
C GLN A 40 9.94 2.08 -12.99
N LEU A 41 8.64 2.26 -12.71
CA LEU A 41 8.19 3.19 -11.67
C LEU A 41 8.63 2.73 -10.28
N PHE A 42 8.62 1.43 -10.03
CA PHE A 42 9.16 0.84 -8.80
C PHE A 42 10.68 0.93 -8.75
N ALA A 43 11.35 0.76 -9.88
CA ALA A 43 12.80 0.82 -9.99
C ALA A 43 13.34 2.22 -9.65
N ILE A 44 12.77 3.28 -10.25
CA ILE A 44 13.08 4.68 -9.90
C ILE A 44 12.86 4.95 -8.41
N PHE A 45 11.88 4.30 -7.79
CA PHE A 45 11.58 4.52 -6.39
C PHE A 45 12.53 3.78 -5.42
N ALA A 46 12.83 2.51 -5.71
CA ALA A 46 13.48 1.57 -4.79
C ALA A 46 14.91 1.20 -5.16
N THR A 47 15.30 1.33 -6.43
CA THR A 47 16.62 0.97 -6.99
C THR A 47 17.26 2.10 -7.78
N LEU A 48 16.88 3.34 -7.47
CA LEU A 48 17.28 4.60 -8.11
C LEU A 48 18.77 4.74 -8.46
N PHE A 49 19.67 4.16 -7.66
CA PHE A 49 21.14 4.21 -7.85
C PHE A 49 21.74 3.01 -8.62
N SER A 50 20.92 2.03 -8.99
CA SER A 50 21.31 0.79 -9.67
C SER A 50 20.75 0.68 -11.09
N ASP A 51 19.81 1.54 -11.46
CA ASP A 51 19.12 1.51 -12.75
C ASP A 51 19.85 2.31 -13.84
N ASP A 52 19.72 1.83 -15.08
CA ASP A 52 20.17 2.53 -16.28
C ASP A 52 19.25 3.72 -16.57
N ILE A 53 19.77 4.93 -16.41
CA ILE A 53 19.02 6.17 -16.61
C ILE A 53 18.48 6.29 -18.04
N THR A 54 19.12 5.66 -19.03
CA THR A 54 18.71 5.73 -20.43
C THR A 54 17.36 5.05 -20.69
N ALA A 55 16.95 4.12 -19.83
CA ALA A 55 15.67 3.41 -19.92
C ALA A 55 14.53 4.11 -19.18
N VAL A 56 14.81 5.20 -18.45
CA VAL A 56 13.84 5.92 -17.62
C VAL A 56 13.07 6.96 -18.46
N GLU A 57 11.80 7.21 -18.11
CA GLU A 57 11.01 8.29 -18.73
C GLU A 57 11.74 9.65 -18.65
N THR A 58 11.68 10.41 -19.75
CA THR A 58 12.39 11.69 -19.92
C THR A 58 12.18 12.68 -18.77
N LYS A 59 11.01 12.69 -18.14
CA LYS A 59 10.68 13.58 -17.02
C LYS A 59 11.56 13.38 -15.78
N PHE A 60 12.13 12.18 -15.59
CA PHE A 60 12.99 11.87 -14.45
C PHE A 60 14.48 11.93 -14.80
N GLN A 61 14.85 11.85 -16.08
CA GLN A 61 16.24 11.63 -16.49
C GLN A 61 17.21 12.68 -15.91
N MET A 62 16.84 13.96 -15.94
CA MET A 62 17.71 15.03 -15.41
C MET A 62 17.95 14.88 -13.90
N GLU A 63 16.88 14.73 -13.12
CA GLU A 63 16.97 14.55 -11.66
C GLU A 63 17.71 13.25 -11.30
N CYS A 64 17.49 12.16 -12.05
CA CYS A 64 18.19 10.90 -11.84
C CYS A 64 19.69 11.02 -12.14
N ILE A 65 20.10 11.73 -13.20
CA ILE A 65 21.52 11.95 -13.53
C ILE A 65 22.21 12.71 -12.39
N GLU A 66 21.60 13.82 -11.96
CA GLU A 66 22.15 14.64 -10.88
C GLU A 66 22.24 13.84 -9.59
N LEU A 67 21.18 13.13 -9.22
CA LEU A 67 21.13 12.35 -8.00
C LEU A 67 22.13 11.18 -8.00
N GLN A 68 22.25 10.43 -9.10
CA GLN A 68 23.19 9.31 -9.21
C GLN A 68 24.65 9.76 -9.12
N SER A 69 24.94 11.02 -9.48
CA SER A 69 26.27 11.61 -9.33
C SER A 69 26.61 12.00 -7.87
N ASP A 70 25.61 12.08 -6.99
CA ASP A 70 25.79 12.45 -5.59
C ASP A 70 26.09 11.22 -4.71
N ILE A 71 27.36 11.08 -4.34
CA ILE A 71 27.87 10.01 -3.50
C ILE A 71 27.27 10.07 -2.08
N GLN A 72 27.04 11.26 -1.53
CA GLN A 72 26.51 11.41 -0.17
C GLN A 72 25.05 10.95 -0.12
N LEU A 73 24.24 11.36 -1.11
CA LEU A 73 22.85 10.92 -1.21
C LEU A 73 22.78 9.40 -1.44
N LYS A 74 23.69 8.83 -2.22
CA LYS A 74 23.80 7.37 -2.39
C LYS A 74 24.09 6.64 -1.07
N GLU A 75 25.01 7.16 -0.27
CA GLU A 75 25.29 6.59 1.06
C GLU A 75 24.07 6.69 1.97
N LYS A 76 23.39 7.84 2.01
CA LYS A 76 22.16 8.02 2.81
C LYS A 76 21.05 7.07 2.38
N PHE A 77 20.88 6.86 1.07
CA PHE A 77 19.91 5.92 0.52
C PHE A 77 20.16 4.49 1.02
N ASN A 78 21.42 4.03 1.02
CA ASN A 78 21.78 2.68 1.45
C ASN A 78 21.71 2.48 2.97
N GLN A 79 21.81 3.56 3.76
CA GLN A 79 21.84 3.51 5.22
C GLN A 79 20.49 3.80 5.89
N SER A 80 19.50 4.26 5.13
CA SER A 80 18.22 4.73 5.67
C SER A 80 17.05 3.91 5.13
N PHE A 81 15.93 3.93 5.84
CA PHE A 81 14.67 3.47 5.24
C PHE A 81 14.27 4.41 4.10
N LEU A 82 13.59 3.86 3.10
CA LEU A 82 13.18 4.58 1.91
C LEU A 82 12.38 5.85 2.25
N LEU A 83 11.47 5.76 3.23
CA LEU A 83 10.67 6.90 3.69
C LEU A 83 11.53 8.00 4.30
N ASP A 84 12.52 7.64 5.10
CA ASP A 84 13.43 8.59 5.73
C ASP A 84 14.34 9.23 4.69
N PHE A 85 14.78 8.47 3.68
CA PHE A 85 15.52 9.00 2.54
C PHE A 85 14.78 10.15 1.85
N TYR A 86 13.58 9.89 1.34
CA TYR A 86 12.80 10.87 0.60
C TYR A 86 12.34 12.05 1.47
N LYS A 87 12.17 11.84 2.78
CA LYS A 87 11.70 12.88 3.71
C LYS A 87 12.80 13.77 4.27
N LEU A 88 13.95 13.21 4.62
CA LEU A 88 14.99 13.91 5.39
C LEU A 88 16.20 14.30 4.53
N TYR A 89 16.50 13.52 3.49
CA TYR A 89 17.75 13.64 2.76
C TYR A 89 17.59 14.15 1.32
N LEU A 90 16.45 13.89 0.67
CA LEU A 90 16.19 14.37 -0.69
C LEU A 90 15.55 15.78 -0.69
N PRO A 91 16.25 16.85 -1.10
CA PRO A 91 15.70 18.21 -1.10
C PRO A 91 14.62 18.35 -2.19
N LYS A 92 13.43 18.80 -1.81
CA LYS A 92 12.30 18.94 -2.73
C LYS A 92 12.52 20.03 -3.78
N GLU A 93 13.29 21.05 -3.44
CA GLU A 93 13.61 22.17 -4.33
C GLU A 93 14.48 21.74 -5.52
N THR A 94 15.35 20.76 -5.28
CA THR A 94 16.28 20.22 -6.28
C THR A 94 15.68 19.03 -7.03
N TYR A 95 14.91 18.18 -6.35
CA TYR A 95 14.35 16.95 -6.92
C TYR A 95 12.81 16.90 -6.82
N PRO A 96 12.09 17.90 -7.35
CA PRO A 96 10.63 17.96 -7.21
C PRO A 96 9.91 16.78 -7.88
N VAL A 97 10.38 16.31 -9.04
CA VAL A 97 9.72 15.23 -9.78
C VAL A 97 9.90 13.89 -9.07
N LEU A 98 11.10 13.59 -8.58
CA LEU A 98 11.37 12.40 -7.78
C LEU A 98 10.63 12.42 -6.44
N HIS A 99 10.54 13.60 -5.80
CA HIS A 99 9.79 13.75 -4.56
C HIS A 99 8.29 13.49 -4.76
N ASP A 100 7.68 14.07 -5.80
CA ASP A 100 6.26 13.86 -6.10
C ASP A 100 5.98 12.40 -6.51
N HIS A 101 6.90 11.76 -7.24
CA HIS A 101 6.83 10.34 -7.53
C HIS A 101 6.91 9.49 -6.26
N ALA A 102 7.82 9.79 -5.34
CA ALA A 102 7.90 9.08 -4.07
C ALA A 102 6.60 9.18 -3.26
N LEU A 103 5.96 10.36 -3.21
CA LEU A 103 4.65 10.52 -2.57
C LEU A 103 3.58 9.64 -3.22
N PHE A 104 3.54 9.61 -4.55
CA PHE A 104 2.66 8.73 -5.29
C PHE A 104 2.89 7.26 -4.92
N MET A 105 4.15 6.81 -4.91
CA MET A 105 4.52 5.43 -4.59
C MET A 105 4.16 5.04 -3.14
N PHE A 106 4.44 5.91 -2.16
CA PHE A 106 4.01 5.66 -0.78
C PHE A 106 2.48 5.58 -0.64
N SER A 107 1.74 6.36 -1.43
CA SER A 107 0.26 6.35 -1.40
C SER A 107 -0.34 5.06 -1.96
N LEU A 108 0.30 4.43 -2.96
CA LEU A 108 -0.15 3.17 -3.54
C LEU A 108 -0.27 2.08 -2.47
N PHE A 109 0.79 1.89 -1.67
CA PHE A 109 0.83 0.86 -0.63
C PHE A 109 0.05 1.25 0.63
N GLY A 110 0.01 2.54 0.96
CA GLY A 110 -0.83 3.05 2.05
C GLY A 110 -2.32 2.81 1.82
N SER A 111 -2.78 2.89 0.57
CA SER A 111 -4.18 2.66 0.22
C SER A 111 -4.63 1.23 0.50
N THR A 112 -3.78 0.22 0.32
CA THR A 112 -4.11 -1.19 0.61
C THR A 112 -4.35 -1.40 2.10
N TYR A 113 -3.46 -0.90 2.96
CA TYR A 113 -3.65 -0.97 4.42
C TYR A 113 -4.91 -0.23 4.86
N ILE A 114 -5.16 0.97 4.31
CA ILE A 114 -6.37 1.74 4.60
C ILE A 114 -7.62 1.00 4.12
N CYS A 115 -7.57 0.34 2.96
CA CYS A 115 -8.65 -0.50 2.43
C CYS A 115 -8.90 -1.73 3.31
N GLU A 116 -7.87 -2.44 3.73
CA GLU A 116 -7.99 -3.60 4.64
C GLU A 116 -8.56 -3.19 6.00
N GLN A 117 -8.10 -2.06 6.53
CA GLN A 117 -8.64 -1.48 7.75
C GLN A 117 -10.10 -1.06 7.57
N LEU A 118 -10.46 -0.46 6.43
CA LEU A 118 -11.83 -0.09 6.06
C LEU A 118 -12.74 -1.31 5.95
N PHE A 119 -12.31 -2.38 5.28
CA PHE A 119 -13.08 -3.62 5.15
C PHE A 119 -13.27 -4.32 6.50
N SER A 120 -12.24 -4.32 7.35
CA SER A 120 -12.34 -4.84 8.72
C SER A 120 -13.37 -4.05 9.55
N ARG A 121 -13.35 -2.71 9.46
CA ARG A 121 -14.34 -1.83 10.12
C ARG A 121 -15.75 -2.00 9.55
N MET A 122 -15.86 -2.20 8.23
CA MET A 122 -17.12 -2.49 7.54
C MET A 122 -17.74 -3.80 8.03
N LYS A 123 -16.93 -4.86 8.15
CA LYS A 123 -17.35 -6.17 8.69
C LYS A 123 -17.90 -6.03 10.11
N ASN A 124 -17.29 -5.19 10.94
CA ASN A 124 -17.78 -4.91 12.29
C ASN A 124 -19.09 -4.09 12.27
N THR A 125 -19.21 -3.12 11.37
CA THR A 125 -20.41 -2.26 11.24
C THR A 125 -21.61 -3.03 10.67
N LYS A 126 -21.38 -3.96 9.74
CA LYS A 126 -22.37 -4.89 9.16
C LYS A 126 -22.42 -6.25 9.91
N SER A 127 -22.10 -6.26 11.20
CA SER A 127 -22.13 -7.50 12.00
C SER A 127 -23.53 -8.16 11.99
N LYS A 128 -23.62 -9.44 12.39
CA LYS A 128 -24.88 -10.21 12.43
C LYS A 128 -26.02 -9.50 13.18
N ASN A 129 -25.70 -8.62 14.12
CA ASN A 129 -26.66 -7.86 14.93
C ASN A 129 -27.17 -6.58 14.22
N ARG A 130 -26.62 -6.22 13.05
CA ARG A 130 -26.93 -4.99 12.29
C ARG A 130 -27.01 -5.29 10.78
N SER A 131 -27.79 -6.31 10.43
CA SER A 131 -27.92 -6.83 9.06
C SER A 131 -28.68 -5.91 8.10
N THR A 132 -29.41 -4.92 8.60
CA THR A 132 -30.17 -3.95 7.79
C THR A 132 -29.61 -2.54 7.94
N ILE A 133 -28.48 -2.26 7.30
CA ILE A 133 -27.98 -0.89 7.13
C ILE A 133 -28.04 -0.55 5.64
N SER A 134 -28.74 0.53 5.28
CA SER A 134 -28.77 0.95 3.87
C SER A 134 -27.42 1.53 3.46
N ASP A 135 -27.11 1.49 2.16
CA ASP A 135 -25.80 1.92 1.65
C ASP A 135 -25.45 3.38 2.00
N LYS A 136 -26.46 4.25 2.04
CA LYS A 136 -26.30 5.65 2.49
C LYS A 136 -25.82 5.73 3.94
N HIS A 137 -26.40 4.93 4.83
CA HIS A 137 -26.00 4.90 6.24
C HIS A 137 -24.65 4.22 6.44
N LEU A 138 -24.35 3.17 5.67
CA LEU A 138 -23.05 2.51 5.67
C LEU A 138 -21.93 3.50 5.32
N LYS A 139 -22.10 4.27 4.23
CA LYS A 139 -21.13 5.28 3.80
C LYS A 139 -20.86 6.31 4.89
N SER A 140 -21.91 6.80 5.56
CA SER A 140 -21.76 7.73 6.68
C SER A 140 -21.04 7.12 7.88
N CYS A 141 -21.39 5.89 8.27
CA CYS A 141 -20.73 5.18 9.38
C CYS A 141 -19.25 4.91 9.08
N LEU A 142 -18.92 4.48 7.87
CA LEU A 142 -17.54 4.24 7.45
C LEU A 142 -16.74 5.54 7.47
N ARG A 143 -17.28 6.63 6.90
CA ARG A 143 -16.63 7.94 6.93
C ARG A 143 -16.27 8.38 8.35
N ILE A 144 -17.22 8.30 9.29
CA ILE A 144 -16.96 8.65 10.70
C ILE A 144 -15.91 7.69 11.30
N SER A 145 -15.98 6.41 10.97
CA SER A 145 -15.08 5.40 11.53
C SER A 145 -13.66 5.45 10.96
N THR A 146 -13.43 6.01 9.78
CA THR A 146 -12.11 6.00 9.11
C THR A 146 -11.47 7.38 9.01
N THR A 147 -12.09 8.42 9.57
CA THR A 147 -11.56 9.78 9.54
C THR A 147 -11.51 10.33 10.96
N SER A 148 -10.52 11.18 11.24
CA SER A 148 -10.44 11.95 12.49
C SER A 148 -11.31 13.21 12.42
N ILE A 149 -12.52 13.13 11.90
CA ILE A 149 -13.44 14.27 11.88
C ILE A 149 -13.93 14.52 13.30
N ASP A 150 -13.55 15.67 13.86
CA ASP A 150 -14.08 16.09 15.15
C ASP A 150 -15.57 16.40 15.03
N PRO A 151 -16.42 15.83 15.89
CA PRO A 151 -17.83 16.17 15.86
C PRO A 151 -18.00 17.62 16.32
N HIS A 152 -18.58 18.47 15.46
CA HIS A 152 -18.97 19.84 15.82
C HIS A 152 -20.21 19.84 16.71
N ILE A 153 -20.09 19.28 17.92
CA ILE A 153 -21.17 19.10 18.88
C ILE A 153 -21.81 20.45 19.24
N ASP A 154 -21.01 21.50 19.38
CA ASP A 154 -21.48 22.85 19.73
C ASP A 154 -22.43 23.46 18.69
N SER A 155 -22.28 23.06 17.42
CA SER A 155 -23.18 23.48 16.33
C SER A 155 -24.49 22.67 16.27
N LEU A 156 -24.52 21.50 16.90
CA LEU A 156 -25.68 20.60 16.96
C LEU A 156 -26.58 20.89 18.16
N LEU A 157 -26.02 21.42 19.27
CA LEU A 157 -26.77 21.80 20.47
C LEU A 157 -27.91 22.81 20.19
N PRO A 158 -27.74 23.85 19.35
CA PRO A 158 -28.80 24.81 19.05
C PRO A 158 -29.90 24.23 18.16
N GLN A 159 -29.60 23.18 17.39
CA GLN A 159 -30.52 22.58 16.41
C GLN A 159 -31.47 21.53 17.01
N LYS A 160 -31.15 20.98 18.20
CA LYS A 160 -32.01 20.02 18.89
C LYS A 160 -32.65 20.65 20.14
N LYS A 161 -33.89 21.12 19.99
CA LYS A 161 -34.71 21.66 21.09
C LYS A 161 -35.31 20.63 22.06
N GLN A 162 -35.01 19.33 21.90
CA GLN A 162 -35.61 18.29 22.74
C GLN A 162 -34.55 17.36 23.31
N PHE A 163 -34.12 17.67 24.53
CA PHE A 163 -33.44 16.71 25.39
C PHE A 163 -34.50 15.72 25.87
N GLN A 164 -34.44 14.47 25.41
CA GLN A 164 -35.20 13.41 26.06
C GLN A 164 -34.53 13.13 27.40
N ILE A 165 -35.21 13.52 28.48
CA ILE A 165 -34.84 13.14 29.83
C ILE A 165 -35.27 11.67 29.97
N SER A 166 -34.30 10.79 30.23
CA SER A 166 -34.57 9.39 30.56
C SER A 166 -35.36 9.33 31.87
N HIS A 167 -36.41 8.50 31.91
CA HIS A 167 -37.11 8.11 33.14
C HIS A 167 -36.37 7.01 33.88
#